data_AF-A0A257YCG6-F1
#
_entry.id   AF-A0A257YCG6-F1
#
_cell.length_a   1.000
_cell.length_b   1.000
_cell.length_c   1.000
_cell.angle_alpha   90.00
_cell.angle_beta   90.00
_cell.angle_gamma   90.00
#
_symmetry.space_group_name_H-M   'P 1'
#
loop_
_entity.id
_entity.type
_entity.pdbx_description
1 polymer ?
#
loop_
_entity_poly.entity_id
_entity_poly.type
_entity_poly.pdbx_seq_one_letter_code
_entity_poly.pdbx_strand_id
1 'polypeptide(L)'
;MPSEPHTLFALLVLTAAIGACLQIWAWSQARSERLLLWGGIAYAFITTGILLNAAREALPALFSQMLGTGLVIYGGGLIYAAARAFNGRQMEPLVAVAGAVMWLVACQFPDFYANTTGRITLASVLLAGYCAAAAFEFLRAKGLPSRILLAALLIVHGIGLLLRIPLALAQPQGPVFMFANPWFIPIALENVLMLQLFAFLLVTLTKEKIAVHLRQTADTDALTGLPNR
;
A
#
# COMPACT_ATOMS: atom_id res chain seq x y z
N MET A 1 -24.70 8.05 -17.53
CA MET A 1 -23.33 8.20 -18.07
C MET A 1 -22.56 6.92 -17.78
N PRO A 2 -22.17 6.10 -18.76
CA PRO A 2 -21.57 4.78 -18.53
C PRO A 2 -20.06 4.80 -18.19
N SER A 3 -19.44 5.97 -18.01
CA SER A 3 -17.98 6.14 -17.94
C SER A 3 -17.38 6.20 -16.52
N GLU A 4 -18.18 6.26 -15.46
CA GLU A 4 -17.67 6.52 -14.10
C GLU A 4 -16.76 5.42 -13.52
N PRO A 5 -17.10 4.12 -13.62
CA PRO A 5 -16.29 3.06 -12.97
C PRO A 5 -14.94 2.84 -13.65
N HIS A 6 -14.91 2.84 -14.98
CA HIS A 6 -13.67 2.66 -15.74
C HIS A 6 -12.68 3.82 -15.54
N THR A 7 -13.20 5.04 -15.42
CA THR A 7 -12.37 6.23 -15.17
C THR A 7 -11.69 6.14 -13.79
N LEU A 8 -12.41 5.68 -12.76
CA LEU A 8 -11.84 5.50 -11.42
C LEU A 8 -10.76 4.41 -11.38
N PHE A 9 -10.96 3.28 -12.07
CA PHE A 9 -9.92 2.26 -12.19
C PHE A 9 -8.70 2.78 -12.95
N ALA A 10 -8.91 3.47 -14.06
CA ALA A 10 -7.81 4.07 -14.83
C ALA A 10 -7.01 5.05 -13.96
N LEU A 11 -7.70 5.92 -13.20
CA LEU A 11 -7.08 6.83 -12.26
C LEU A 11 -6.26 6.07 -11.20
N LEU A 12 -6.82 5.03 -10.59
CA LEU A 12 -6.14 4.25 -9.56
C LEU A 12 -4.89 3.53 -10.11
N VAL A 13 -4.98 2.93 -11.30
CA VAL A 13 -3.86 2.30 -12.00
C VAL A 13 -2.77 3.34 -12.32
N LEU A 14 -3.14 4.49 -12.87
CA LEU A 14 -2.19 5.55 -13.22
C LEU A 14 -1.51 6.12 -11.98
N THR A 15 -2.26 6.43 -10.91
CA THR A 15 -1.69 6.91 -9.64
C THR A 15 -0.74 5.89 -9.03
N ALA A 16 -1.10 4.61 -8.99
CA ALA A 16 -0.23 3.56 -8.49
C ALA A 16 1.02 3.37 -9.38
N ALA A 17 0.87 3.39 -10.70
CA ALA A 17 1.98 3.27 -11.64
C ALA A 17 2.97 4.44 -11.53
N ILE A 18 2.46 5.68 -11.47
CA ILE A 18 3.28 6.87 -11.27
C ILE A 18 4.01 6.79 -9.93
N GLY A 19 3.31 6.37 -8.87
CA GLY A 19 3.93 6.14 -7.56
C GLY A 19 5.05 5.11 -7.60
N ALA A 20 4.87 3.99 -8.31
CA ALA A 20 5.90 2.98 -8.51
C ALA A 20 7.13 3.57 -9.22
N CYS A 21 6.92 4.21 -10.37
CA CYS A 21 7.98 4.82 -11.16
C CYS A 21 8.75 5.89 -10.36
N LEU A 22 8.03 6.77 -9.65
CA LEU A 22 8.62 7.84 -8.85
C LEU A 22 9.47 7.29 -7.71
N GLN A 23 9.02 6.26 -7.01
CA GLN A 23 9.78 5.65 -5.92
C GLN A 23 11.01 4.89 -6.43
N ILE A 24 10.89 4.13 -7.53
CA ILE A 24 12.02 3.44 -8.16
C ILE A 24 13.04 4.44 -8.71
N TRP A 25 12.58 5.53 -9.31
CA TRP A 25 13.45 6.61 -9.77
C TRP A 25 14.12 7.34 -8.60
N ALA A 26 13.40 7.66 -7.53
CA ALA A 26 13.98 8.26 -6.35
C ALA A 26 15.01 7.32 -5.68
N TRP A 27 14.76 6.01 -5.68
CA TRP A 27 15.74 5.02 -5.24
C TRP A 27 16.97 4.96 -6.14
N SER A 28 16.82 5.15 -7.46
CA SER A 28 17.97 5.14 -8.37
C SER A 28 18.97 6.26 -8.06
N GLN A 29 18.48 7.39 -7.53
CA GLN A 29 19.26 8.53 -7.05
C GLN A 29 19.80 8.35 -5.63
N ALA A 30 19.17 7.49 -4.81
CA ALA A 30 19.52 7.23 -3.41
C ALA A 30 19.55 5.72 -3.13
N ARG A 31 20.48 4.99 -3.77
CA ARG A 31 20.50 3.50 -3.78
C ARG A 31 20.62 2.85 -2.41
N SER A 32 21.16 3.56 -1.42
CA SER A 32 21.24 3.13 -0.02
C SER A 32 19.87 3.03 0.66
N GLU A 33 18.85 3.73 0.15
CA GLU A 33 17.54 3.86 0.78
C GLU A 33 16.58 2.76 0.36
N ARG A 34 16.69 1.61 1.04
CA ARG A 34 15.84 0.42 0.84
C ARG A 34 14.34 0.68 1.01
N LEU A 35 13.96 1.72 1.76
CA LEU A 35 12.57 2.17 1.90
C LEU A 35 11.91 2.42 0.54
N LEU A 36 12.60 3.14 -0.35
CA LEU A 36 12.07 3.51 -1.67
C LEU A 36 12.05 2.32 -2.64
N LEU A 37 13.03 1.41 -2.53
CA LEU A 37 13.05 0.19 -3.33
C LEU A 37 11.83 -0.68 -3.03
N TRP A 38 11.61 -1.01 -1.75
CA TRP A 38 10.49 -1.86 -1.35
C TRP A 38 9.15 -1.18 -1.55
N GLY A 39 9.05 0.12 -1.33
CA GLY A 39 7.84 0.89 -1.66
C GLY A 39 7.52 0.87 -3.16
N GLY A 40 8.53 1.06 -4.01
CA GLY A 40 8.36 1.02 -5.47
C GLY A 40 7.92 -0.35 -5.97
N ILE A 41 8.53 -1.42 -5.48
CA ILE A 41 8.12 -2.81 -5.78
C ILE A 41 6.68 -3.05 -5.28
N ALA A 42 6.35 -2.60 -4.06
CA ALA A 42 4.99 -2.70 -3.52
C ALA A 42 3.96 -2.06 -4.45
N TYR A 43 4.23 -0.82 -4.89
CA TYR A 43 3.35 -0.11 -5.81
C TYR A 43 3.22 -0.82 -7.15
N ALA A 44 4.29 -1.41 -7.69
CA ALA A 44 4.21 -2.20 -8.92
C ALA A 44 3.23 -3.39 -8.77
N PHE A 45 3.33 -4.14 -7.67
CA PHE A 45 2.40 -5.24 -7.37
C PHE A 45 0.96 -4.76 -7.18
N ILE A 46 0.76 -3.63 -6.49
CA ILE A 46 -0.56 -3.01 -6.31
C ILE A 46 -1.14 -2.61 -7.66
N THR A 47 -0.36 -1.94 -8.52
CA THR A 47 -0.76 -1.56 -9.88
C THR A 47 -1.19 -2.77 -10.70
N THR A 48 -0.39 -3.84 -10.72
CA THR A 48 -0.74 -5.07 -11.44
C THR A 48 -2.02 -5.69 -10.88
N GLY A 49 -2.17 -5.72 -9.55
CA GLY A 49 -3.37 -6.23 -8.90
C GLY A 49 -4.63 -5.44 -9.28
N ILE A 50 -4.55 -4.10 -9.30
CA ILE A 50 -5.67 -3.24 -9.72
C ILE A 50 -5.98 -3.45 -11.20
N LEU A 51 -4.96 -3.55 -12.06
CA LEU A 51 -5.15 -3.76 -13.49
C LEU A 51 -5.86 -5.10 -13.77
N LEU A 52 -5.48 -6.17 -13.08
CA LEU A 52 -6.17 -7.46 -13.18
C LEU A 52 -7.63 -7.36 -12.74
N ASN A 53 -7.93 -6.64 -11.66
CA ASN A 53 -9.31 -6.40 -11.21
C ASN A 53 -10.12 -5.55 -12.21
N ALA A 54 -9.47 -4.58 -12.87
CA ALA A 54 -10.10 -3.77 -13.91
C ALA A 54 -10.40 -4.58 -15.18
N ALA A 55 -9.55 -5.56 -15.52
CA ALA A 55 -9.69 -6.46 -16.66
C ALA A 55 -10.67 -7.63 -16.43
N ARG A 56 -11.55 -7.54 -15.42
CA ARG A 56 -12.47 -8.61 -15.01
C ARG A 56 -13.45 -9.09 -16.06
N GLU A 57 -13.74 -8.29 -17.08
CA GLU A 57 -14.63 -8.65 -18.18
C GLU A 57 -13.89 -9.40 -19.30
N ALA A 58 -12.56 -9.24 -19.39
CA ALA A 58 -11.73 -9.85 -20.42
C ALA A 58 -11.01 -11.12 -19.97
N LEU A 59 -10.92 -11.36 -18.65
CA LEU A 59 -10.20 -12.48 -18.06
C LEU A 59 -11.16 -13.41 -17.31
N PRO A 60 -10.85 -14.72 -17.21
CA PRO A 60 -11.61 -15.62 -16.36
C PRO A 60 -11.68 -15.07 -14.93
N ALA A 61 -12.86 -15.13 -14.30
CA ALA A 61 -13.10 -14.55 -12.99
C ALA A 61 -12.08 -15.02 -11.92
N LEU A 62 -11.65 -16.29 -12.02
CA LEU A 62 -10.61 -16.87 -11.18
C LEU A 62 -9.30 -16.07 -11.25
N PHE A 63 -8.82 -15.72 -12.45
CA PHE A 63 -7.55 -15.01 -12.62
C PHE A 63 -7.66 -13.54 -12.23
N SER A 64 -8.73 -12.86 -12.65
CA SER A 64 -8.88 -11.43 -12.37
C SER A 64 -9.05 -11.15 -10.87
N GLN A 65 -9.96 -11.87 -10.20
CA GLN A 65 -10.35 -11.56 -8.84
C GLN A 65 -9.41 -12.19 -7.80
N MET A 66 -9.06 -13.47 -7.98
CA MET A 66 -8.22 -14.18 -7.00
C MET A 66 -6.79 -13.62 -7.00
N LEU A 67 -6.16 -13.54 -8.18
CA LEU A 67 -4.79 -13.02 -8.28
C LEU A 67 -4.76 -11.51 -8.10
N GLY A 68 -5.71 -10.77 -8.68
CA GLY A 68 -5.76 -9.32 -8.56
C GLY A 68 -5.77 -8.86 -7.10
N THR A 69 -6.71 -9.36 -6.30
CA THR A 69 -6.75 -9.05 -4.86
C THR A 69 -5.52 -9.60 -4.11
N GLY A 70 -5.05 -10.79 -4.45
CA GLY A 70 -3.84 -11.37 -3.85
C GLY A 70 -2.59 -10.50 -4.05
N LEU A 71 -2.39 -9.92 -5.23
CA LEU A 71 -1.27 -9.02 -5.52
C LEU A 71 -1.37 -7.70 -4.75
N VAL A 72 -2.58 -7.15 -4.58
CA VAL A 72 -2.79 -5.95 -3.75
C VAL A 72 -2.46 -6.23 -2.29
N ILE A 73 -2.89 -7.38 -1.76
CA ILE A 73 -2.55 -7.81 -0.39
C ILE A 73 -1.04 -8.00 -0.24
N TYR A 74 -0.39 -8.63 -1.22
CA TYR A 74 1.06 -8.79 -1.22
C TYR A 74 1.80 -7.44 -1.26
N GLY A 75 1.31 -6.49 -2.06
CA GLY A 75 1.78 -5.12 -2.05
C GLY A 75 1.68 -4.45 -0.67
N GLY A 76 0.59 -4.67 0.06
CA GLY A 76 0.47 -4.26 1.46
C GLY A 76 1.55 -4.87 2.37
N GLY A 77 1.86 -6.16 2.18
CA GLY A 77 2.96 -6.83 2.88
C GLY A 77 4.34 -6.27 2.52
N LEU A 78 4.54 -5.82 1.29
CA LEU A 78 5.77 -5.14 0.86
C LEU A 78 5.86 -3.71 1.41
N ILE A 79 4.75 -3.00 1.61
CA ILE A 79 4.73 -1.72 2.35
C ILE A 79 5.19 -1.93 3.80
N TYR A 80 4.75 -3.00 4.45
CA TYR A 80 5.28 -3.39 5.76
C TYR A 80 6.80 -3.66 5.70
N ALA A 81 7.28 -4.40 4.68
CA ALA A 81 8.71 -4.62 4.49
C ALA A 81 9.49 -3.31 4.25
N ALA A 82 8.90 -2.35 3.54
CA ALA A 82 9.48 -1.02 3.33
C ALA A 82 9.62 -0.26 4.67
N ALA A 83 8.56 -0.26 5.50
CA ALA A 83 8.58 0.35 6.83
C ALA A 83 9.64 -0.29 7.75
N ARG A 84 9.82 -1.61 7.68
CA ARG A 84 10.91 -2.34 8.35
C ARG A 84 12.28 -1.89 7.88
N ALA A 85 12.47 -1.76 6.57
CA ALA A 85 13.72 -1.35 5.96
C ALA A 85 14.10 0.10 6.35
N PHE A 86 13.10 0.98 6.54
CA PHE A 86 13.31 2.33 7.07
C PHE A 86 13.98 2.32 8.46
N ASN A 87 13.59 1.40 9.32
CA ASN A 87 14.17 1.20 10.66
C ASN A 87 15.49 0.41 10.65
N GLY A 88 16.08 0.12 9.47
CA GLY A 88 17.27 -0.72 9.35
C GLY A 88 17.04 -2.19 9.74
N ARG A 89 15.79 -2.61 9.92
CA ARG A 89 15.44 -3.97 10.31
C ARG A 89 15.40 -4.87 9.08
N GLN A 90 15.73 -6.14 9.26
CA GLN A 90 15.64 -7.12 8.18
C GLN A 90 14.18 -7.30 7.74
N MET A 91 13.98 -7.54 6.43
CA MET A 91 12.70 -7.95 5.87
C MET A 91 12.37 -9.36 6.39
N GLU A 92 11.10 -9.59 6.71
CA GLU A 92 10.57 -10.90 7.07
C GLU A 92 9.66 -11.36 5.92
N PRO A 93 10.18 -12.09 4.90
CA PRO A 93 9.44 -12.39 3.68
C PRO A 93 8.18 -13.22 3.94
N LEU A 94 8.23 -14.09 4.94
CA LEU A 94 7.08 -14.89 5.38
C LEU A 94 5.92 -13.99 5.83
N VAL A 95 6.21 -12.95 6.61
CA VAL A 95 5.18 -12.00 7.06
C VAL A 95 4.64 -11.19 5.88
N ALA A 96 5.51 -10.76 4.96
CA ALA A 96 5.10 -10.01 3.77
C ALA A 96 4.20 -10.82 2.83
N VAL A 97 4.42 -12.12 2.70
CA VAL A 97 3.63 -13.00 1.81
C VAL A 97 2.43 -13.65 2.49
N ALA A 98 2.41 -13.73 3.82
CA ALA A 98 1.40 -14.46 4.59
C ALA A 98 -0.04 -14.08 4.23
N GLY A 99 -0.35 -12.79 4.11
CA GLY A 99 -1.69 -12.32 3.74
C GLY A 99 -2.11 -12.78 2.34
N ALA A 100 -1.21 -12.68 1.37
CA ALA A 100 -1.50 -13.13 0.01
C ALA A 100 -1.71 -14.65 -0.04
N VAL A 101 -0.90 -15.43 0.69
CA VAL A 101 -1.08 -16.88 0.80
C VAL A 101 -2.41 -17.22 1.49
N MET A 102 -2.72 -16.59 2.61
CA MET A 102 -4.00 -16.78 3.31
C MET A 102 -5.20 -16.49 2.41
N TRP A 103 -5.13 -15.41 1.62
CA TRP A 103 -6.15 -15.09 0.63
C TRP A 103 -6.29 -16.16 -0.45
N LEU A 104 -5.18 -16.56 -1.08
CA LEU A 104 -5.19 -17.57 -2.14
C LEU A 104 -5.69 -18.92 -1.64
N VAL A 105 -5.29 -19.33 -0.43
CA VAL A 105 -5.77 -20.55 0.22
C VAL A 105 -7.26 -20.46 0.53
N ALA A 106 -7.74 -19.34 1.07
CA ALA A 106 -9.17 -19.14 1.32
C ALA A 106 -9.99 -19.22 0.02
N CYS A 107 -9.48 -18.67 -1.09
CA CYS A 107 -10.12 -18.76 -2.39
C CYS A 107 -10.18 -20.17 -2.99
N GLN A 108 -9.45 -21.16 -2.46
CA GLN A 108 -9.58 -22.56 -2.90
C GLN A 108 -10.88 -23.21 -2.38
N PHE A 109 -11.52 -22.64 -1.36
CA PHE A 109 -12.77 -23.16 -0.81
C PHE A 109 -13.97 -22.57 -1.58
N PRO A 110 -14.77 -23.40 -2.28
CA PRO A 110 -15.87 -22.90 -3.13
C PRO A 110 -16.90 -22.05 -2.39
N ASP A 111 -17.25 -22.43 -1.15
CA ASP A 111 -18.21 -21.69 -0.32
C ASP A 111 -17.71 -20.28 0.03
N PHE A 112 -16.41 -20.17 0.35
CA PHE A 112 -15.78 -18.86 0.56
C PHE A 112 -15.70 -18.07 -0.73
N TYR A 113 -15.31 -18.71 -1.83
CA TYR A 113 -15.19 -18.05 -3.13
C TYR A 113 -16.55 -17.59 -3.67
N ALA A 114 -17.66 -18.25 -3.36
CA ALA A 114 -18.99 -17.74 -3.71
C ALA A 114 -19.40 -16.54 -2.83
N ASN A 115 -18.89 -16.45 -1.61
CA ASN A 115 -19.26 -15.42 -0.63
C ASN A 115 -18.53 -14.08 -0.87
N THR A 116 -19.21 -13.14 -1.52
CA THR A 116 -18.70 -11.78 -1.75
C THR A 116 -18.38 -11.03 -0.46
N THR A 117 -19.25 -11.09 0.54
CA THR A 117 -19.02 -10.41 1.82
C THR A 117 -17.81 -10.99 2.54
N GLY A 118 -17.68 -12.33 2.60
CA GLY A 118 -16.53 -13.00 3.20
C GLY A 118 -15.21 -12.61 2.55
N ARG A 119 -15.19 -12.48 1.22
CA ARG A 119 -14.03 -11.98 0.46
C ARG A 119 -13.69 -10.53 0.79
N ILE A 120 -14.67 -9.63 0.83
CA ILE A 120 -14.45 -8.23 1.22
C ILE A 120 -13.89 -8.18 2.64
N THR A 121 -14.48 -8.93 3.57
CA THR A 121 -14.03 -9.00 4.97
C THR A 121 -12.59 -9.47 5.08
N LEU A 122 -12.24 -10.60 4.45
CA LEU A 122 -10.88 -11.13 4.54
C LEU A 122 -9.86 -10.15 3.94
N ALA A 123 -10.11 -9.62 2.73
CA ALA A 123 -9.19 -8.68 2.10
C ALA A 123 -9.01 -7.40 2.93
N SER A 124 -10.10 -6.85 3.48
CA SER A 124 -10.07 -5.68 4.35
C SER A 124 -9.26 -5.92 5.63
N VAL A 125 -9.48 -7.04 6.31
CA VAL A 125 -8.74 -7.39 7.54
C VAL A 125 -7.25 -7.55 7.26
N LEU A 126 -6.89 -8.25 6.19
CA LEU A 126 -5.49 -8.48 5.83
C LEU A 126 -4.77 -7.18 5.48
N LEU A 127 -5.38 -6.33 4.63
CA LEU A 127 -4.80 -5.04 4.25
C LEU A 127 -4.72 -4.08 5.44
N ALA A 128 -5.76 -4.02 6.28
CA ALA A 128 -5.74 -3.19 7.48
C ALA A 128 -4.67 -3.66 8.48
N GLY A 129 -4.48 -4.98 8.62
CA GLY A 129 -3.41 -5.57 9.42
C GLY A 129 -2.02 -5.13 8.94
N TYR A 130 -1.77 -5.16 7.63
CA TYR A 130 -0.51 -4.65 7.08
C TYR A 130 -0.35 -3.14 7.25
N CYS A 131 -1.42 -2.36 7.10
CA CYS A 131 -1.38 -0.92 7.36
C CYS A 131 -1.02 -0.62 8.82
N ALA A 132 -1.63 -1.33 9.77
CA ALA A 132 -1.34 -1.19 11.19
C ALA A 132 0.11 -1.61 11.52
N ALA A 133 0.58 -2.72 10.96
CA ALA A 133 1.95 -3.20 11.14
C ALA A 133 2.98 -2.20 10.57
N ALA A 134 2.73 -1.67 9.37
CA ALA A 134 3.60 -0.66 8.75
C ALA A 134 3.59 0.66 9.54
N ALA A 135 2.41 1.13 9.99
CA ALA A 135 2.27 2.32 10.80
C ALA A 135 3.05 2.19 12.11
N PHE A 136 2.95 1.03 12.77
CA PHE A 136 3.69 0.74 13.99
C PHE A 136 5.21 0.80 13.77
N GLU A 137 5.72 0.28 12.65
CA GLU A 137 7.14 0.41 12.31
C GLU A 137 7.53 1.88 12.10
N PHE A 138 6.75 2.70 11.40
CA PHE A 138 7.06 4.13 11.28
C PHE A 138 7.02 4.88 12.62
N LEU A 139 6.13 4.49 13.54
CA LEU A 139 6.03 5.07 14.88
C LEU A 139 7.20 4.67 15.80
N ARG A 140 7.87 3.54 15.56
CA ARG A 140 9.02 3.08 16.34
C ARG A 140 10.27 3.95 16.17
N ALA A 141 10.48 4.53 14.99
CA ALA A 141 11.61 5.44 14.77
C ALA A 141 11.51 6.67 15.68
N LYS A 142 12.59 7.43 15.82
CA LYS A 142 12.61 8.71 16.54
C LYS A 142 13.14 9.81 15.61
N GLY A 143 12.67 11.04 15.80
CA GLY A 143 12.94 12.15 14.87
C GLY A 143 12.10 12.06 13.59
N LEU A 144 12.25 13.02 12.67
CA LEU A 144 11.57 13.12 11.37
C LEU A 144 10.03 13.26 11.44
N PRO A 145 9.47 14.47 11.27
CA PRO A 145 8.02 14.69 11.38
C PRO A 145 7.21 13.90 10.34
N SER A 146 7.76 13.66 9.15
CA SER A 146 7.06 12.94 8.08
C SER A 146 6.68 11.50 8.44
N ARG A 147 7.36 10.86 9.40
CA ARG A 147 7.02 9.49 9.83
C ARG A 147 5.67 9.43 10.56
N ILE A 148 5.33 10.48 11.31
CA ILE A 148 4.08 10.53 12.09
C ILE A 148 2.91 10.71 11.12
N LEU A 149 3.10 11.56 10.11
CA LEU A 149 2.14 11.75 9.03
C LEU A 149 1.94 10.46 8.23
N LEU A 150 3.00 9.72 7.89
CA LEU A 150 2.91 8.41 7.23
C LEU A 150 2.14 7.38 8.06
N ALA A 151 2.44 7.29 9.36
CA ALA A 151 1.74 6.38 10.25
C ALA A 151 0.26 6.74 10.40
N ALA A 152 -0.04 8.03 10.59
CA ALA A 152 -1.42 8.52 10.67
C ALA A 152 -2.20 8.22 9.39
N LEU A 153 -1.59 8.46 8.22
CA LEU A 153 -2.17 8.16 6.92
C LEU A 153 -2.49 6.66 6.77
N LEU A 154 -1.56 5.77 7.14
CA LEU A 154 -1.78 4.33 7.12
C LEU A 154 -2.88 3.88 8.10
N ILE A 155 -2.97 4.48 9.29
CA ILE A 155 -4.02 4.17 10.26
C ILE A 155 -5.39 4.60 9.72
N VAL A 156 -5.50 5.81 9.16
CA VAL A 156 -6.75 6.31 8.55
C VAL A 156 -7.17 5.40 7.40
N HIS A 157 -6.24 5.02 6.52
CA HIS A 157 -6.52 4.07 5.44
C HIS A 157 -6.95 2.70 5.97
N GLY A 158 -6.27 2.17 6.99
CA GLY A 158 -6.63 0.92 7.66
C GLY A 158 -8.05 0.94 8.23
N ILE A 159 -8.46 2.05 8.86
CA ILE A 159 -9.83 2.24 9.33
C ILE A 159 -10.80 2.27 8.15
N GLY A 160 -10.49 3.01 7.08
CA GLY A 160 -11.28 3.04 5.85
C GLY A 160 -11.49 1.66 5.22
N LEU A 161 -10.46 0.82 5.24
CA LEU A 161 -10.53 -0.58 4.80
C LEU A 161 -11.49 -1.41 5.67
N LEU A 162 -11.44 -1.26 6.99
CA LEU A 162 -12.34 -1.96 7.92
C LEU A 162 -13.79 -1.47 7.82
N LEU A 163 -14.01 -0.19 7.52
CA LEU A 163 -15.35 0.36 7.26
C LEU A 163 -16.03 -0.28 6.04
N ARG A 164 -15.28 -0.93 5.14
CA ARG A 164 -15.88 -1.72 4.04
C ARG A 164 -16.70 -2.91 4.54
N ILE A 165 -16.39 -3.46 5.73
CA ILE A 165 -17.06 -4.63 6.29
C ILE A 165 -18.54 -4.36 6.60
N PRO A 166 -18.91 -3.36 7.44
CA PRO A 166 -20.31 -3.05 7.69
C PRO A 166 -21.05 -2.62 6.41
N LEU A 167 -20.38 -1.95 5.46
CA LEU A 167 -20.98 -1.60 4.17
C LEU A 167 -21.32 -2.85 3.35
N ALA A 168 -20.42 -3.84 3.30
CA ALA A 168 -20.65 -5.12 2.63
C ALA A 168 -21.73 -5.97 3.30
N LEU A 169 -21.92 -5.83 4.61
CA LEU A 169 -23.00 -6.48 5.37
C LEU A 169 -24.35 -5.78 5.17
N ALA A 170 -24.37 -4.44 5.09
CA ALA A 170 -25.59 -3.66 4.94
C ALA A 170 -26.24 -3.84 3.57
N GLN A 171 -25.45 -4.11 2.53
CA GLN A 171 -25.95 -4.37 1.17
C GLN A 171 -25.19 -5.54 0.53
N PRO A 172 -25.58 -6.79 0.84
CA PRO A 172 -25.00 -7.99 0.23
C PRO A 172 -25.51 -8.14 -1.21
N GLN A 173 -25.06 -7.25 -2.10
CA GLN A 173 -25.43 -7.23 -3.52
C GLN A 173 -24.32 -7.93 -4.33
N GLY A 174 -24.67 -8.50 -5.48
CA GLY A 174 -23.71 -9.17 -6.36
C GLY A 174 -22.64 -8.23 -6.97
N PRO A 175 -21.55 -8.77 -7.55
CA PRO A 175 -20.39 -8.02 -8.05
C PRO A 175 -20.67 -6.94 -9.11
N VAL A 176 -21.86 -6.97 -9.73
CA VAL A 176 -22.32 -6.06 -10.79
C VAL A 176 -22.91 -4.78 -10.18
N PHE A 177 -23.50 -4.85 -8.98
CA PHE A 177 -24.12 -3.70 -8.30
C PHE A 177 -23.15 -2.90 -7.42
N MET A 178 -21.90 -3.37 -7.27
CA MET A 178 -20.90 -2.69 -6.45
C MET A 178 -20.56 -1.27 -6.97
N PHE A 179 -20.60 -1.06 -8.28
CA PHE A 179 -20.30 0.24 -8.90
C PHE A 179 -21.48 1.22 -8.89
N ALA A 180 -22.70 0.72 -8.74
CA ALA A 180 -23.90 1.54 -8.59
C ALA A 180 -24.07 2.06 -7.15
N ASN A 181 -23.16 1.71 -6.26
CA ASN A 181 -23.29 1.97 -4.85
C ASN A 181 -22.71 3.33 -4.44
N PRO A 182 -23.46 4.21 -3.74
CA PRO A 182 -22.99 5.54 -3.36
C PRO A 182 -21.66 5.58 -2.59
N TRP A 183 -21.29 4.52 -1.87
CA TRP A 183 -20.03 4.47 -1.13
C TRP A 183 -18.81 4.08 -1.97
N PHE A 184 -19.01 3.57 -3.20
CA PHE A 184 -17.89 3.15 -4.04
C PHE A 184 -16.99 4.32 -4.45
N ILE A 185 -17.59 5.45 -4.84
CA ILE A 185 -16.85 6.63 -5.30
C ILE A 185 -15.99 7.24 -4.17
N PRO A 186 -16.53 7.53 -2.97
CA PRO A 186 -15.72 8.02 -1.85
C PRO A 186 -14.56 7.09 -1.49
N ILE A 187 -14.77 5.77 -1.50
CA ILE A 187 -13.73 4.79 -1.23
C ILE A 187 -12.66 4.83 -2.33
N ALA A 188 -13.04 4.85 -3.61
CA ALA A 188 -12.09 4.92 -4.71
C ALA A 188 -11.23 6.20 -4.64
N LEU A 189 -11.85 7.35 -4.36
CA LEU A 189 -11.15 8.62 -4.17
C LEU A 189 -10.20 8.57 -2.97
N GLU A 190 -10.61 7.97 -1.87
CA GLU A 190 -9.76 7.74 -0.70
C GLU A 190 -8.53 6.91 -1.06
N ASN A 191 -8.67 5.83 -1.83
CA ASN A 191 -7.51 5.02 -2.26
C ASN A 191 -6.56 5.82 -3.17
N VAL A 192 -7.08 6.68 -4.06
CA VAL A 192 -6.25 7.54 -4.91
C VAL A 192 -5.46 8.54 -4.06
N LEU A 193 -6.13 9.23 -3.14
CA LEU A 193 -5.48 10.16 -2.22
C LEU A 193 -4.43 9.46 -1.36
N MET A 194 -4.77 8.28 -0.82
CA MET A 194 -3.86 7.45 -0.03
C MET A 194 -2.58 7.12 -0.81
N LEU A 195 -2.72 6.55 -2.02
CA LEU A 195 -1.57 6.17 -2.84
C LEU A 195 -0.69 7.37 -3.19
N GLN A 196 -1.31 8.53 -3.47
CA GLN A 196 -0.57 9.73 -3.84
C GLN A 196 0.17 10.33 -2.63
N LEU A 197 -0.52 10.51 -1.51
CA LEU A 197 0.05 11.07 -0.28
C LEU A 197 1.16 10.17 0.26
N PHE A 198 0.96 8.85 0.24
CA PHE A 198 1.96 7.90 0.72
C PHE A 198 3.23 7.93 -0.13
N ALA A 199 3.10 7.97 -1.47
CA ALA A 199 4.26 8.08 -2.36
C ALA A 199 5.04 9.39 -2.12
N PHE A 200 4.36 10.52 -1.97
CA PHE A 200 5.01 11.80 -1.66
C PHE A 200 5.71 11.76 -0.30
N LEU A 201 5.03 11.29 0.74
CA LEU A 201 5.58 11.25 2.08
C LEU A 201 6.77 10.29 2.20
N LEU A 202 6.80 9.17 1.46
CA LEU A 202 7.98 8.29 1.44
C LEU A 202 9.22 8.99 0.88
N VAL A 203 9.06 9.77 -0.20
CA VAL A 203 10.16 10.57 -0.75
C VAL A 203 10.57 11.67 0.20
N THR A 204 9.61 12.38 0.80
CA THR A 204 9.89 13.43 1.80
C THR A 204 10.63 12.85 3.00
N LEU A 205 10.17 11.73 3.56
CA LEU A 205 10.81 11.06 4.69
C LEU A 205 12.25 10.66 4.35
N THR A 206 12.47 10.16 3.14
CA THR A 206 13.82 9.81 2.66
C THR A 206 14.71 11.05 2.57
N LYS A 207 14.19 12.17 2.06
CA LYS A 207 14.92 13.45 2.01
C LYS A 207 15.24 13.99 3.40
N GLU A 208 14.29 13.96 4.33
CA GLU A 208 14.51 14.39 5.72
C GLU A 208 15.61 13.54 6.37
N LYS A 209 15.58 12.22 6.18
CA LYS A 209 16.60 11.30 6.70
C LYS A 209 17.99 11.62 6.15
N ILE A 210 18.11 11.82 4.83
CA ILE A 210 19.36 12.20 4.19
C ILE A 210 19.86 13.55 4.71
N ALA A 211 18.98 14.55 4.83
CA ALA A 211 19.33 15.87 5.33
C ALA A 211 19.86 15.83 6.78
N VAL A 212 19.24 15.02 7.65
CA VAL A 212 19.73 14.80 9.02
C VAL A 212 21.10 14.15 9.01
N HIS A 213 21.32 13.13 8.18
CA HIS A 213 22.63 12.48 8.07
C HIS A 213 23.72 13.43 7.58
N LEU A 214 23.43 14.22 6.54
CA LEU A 214 24.37 15.22 6.00
C LEU A 214 24.73 16.29 7.03
N ARG A 215 23.74 16.76 7.81
CA ARG A 215 23.97 17.74 8.87
C ARG A 215 24.87 17.18 9.96
N GLN A 216 24.63 15.95 10.39
CA GLN A 216 25.49 15.26 11.35
C GLN A 216 26.93 15.12 10.86
N THR A 217 27.14 14.83 9.57
CA THR A 217 28.49 14.73 9.00
C THR A 217 29.16 16.08 8.79
N ALA A 218 28.40 17.15 8.51
CA ALA A 218 28.93 18.49 8.32
C ALA A 218 29.33 19.15 9.65
N ASP A 219 28.60 18.83 10.72
CA ASP A 219 28.88 19.29 12.08
C ASP A 219 30.07 18.55 12.71
N THR A 220 30.63 17.51 12.06
CA THR A 220 31.84 16.79 12.49
C THR A 220 32.99 17.02 11.52
N ASP A 221 34.08 17.63 11.97
CA ASP A 221 35.29 17.81 11.15
C ASP A 221 35.93 16.44 10.83
N ALA A 222 36.02 16.11 9.54
CA ALA A 222 36.55 14.84 9.06
C ALA A 222 38.06 14.65 9.33
N LEU A 223 38.80 15.73 9.61
CA LEU A 223 40.24 15.68 9.92
C LEU A 223 40.53 15.53 11.42
N THR A 224 39.66 16.03 12.29
CA THR A 224 39.91 16.06 13.75
C THR A 224 38.89 15.27 14.57
N GLY A 225 37.76 14.88 14.00
CA GLY A 225 36.64 14.24 14.71
C GLY A 225 35.94 15.19 15.70
N LEU A 226 36.28 16.47 15.72
CA LEU A 226 35.72 17.47 16.62
C LEU A 226 34.52 18.20 15.97
N PRO A 227 33.65 18.85 16.77
CA PRO A 227 32.55 19.65 16.22
C PRO A 227 33.09 20.78 15.34
N ASN A 228 32.58 20.88 14.11
CA ASN A 228 32.91 21.95 13.18
C ASN A 228 32.24 23.25 13.67
N ARG A 229 33.01 24.33 13.82
CA ARG A 229 32.54 25.64 14.31
C ARG A 229 32.43 26.65 13.18
#